data_AF-A0A6J5K8U6-F1
#
_entry.id   AF-A0A6J5K8U6-F1
#
_cell.length_a   1.000
_cell.length_b   1.000
_cell.length_c   1.000
_cell.angle_alpha   90.00
_cell.angle_beta   90.00
_cell.angle_gamma   90.00
#
_symmetry.space_group_name_H-M   'P 1'
#
loop_
_entity.id
_entity.type
_entity.pdbx_description
1 polymer ?
#
loop_
_entity_poly.entity_id
_entity_poly.type
_entity_poly.pdbx_seq_one_letter_code
_entity_poly.pdbx_strand_id
1 'polypeptide(L)'
;MKIDNEELHAVSVVSAQSSAHANPSATEERYVAIQGTHKAIPKARLKAAGWKVTRGTRPVTEVIPDTWMDMTTGEIITKEQARKRGIKLPGVRSNSDKALALCERLARCSPSERPFVRYLLKLRNQRGGLVGPLDAILDHWIARACPAVRSTDKARKRKQLRSIVERRKLMVNDVTMAKDLQVLNPRLTKQGILEESAIRVCPIQKGVG
;
A
#
# COMPACT_ATOMS: atom_id res chain seq x y z
N MET A 1 30.09 48.83 35.94
CA MET A 1 30.21 48.43 34.52
C MET A 1 28.80 48.24 33.98
N LYS A 2 28.46 49.00 32.94
CA LYS A 2 27.20 48.91 32.21
C LYS A 2 27.29 47.67 31.32
N ILE A 3 26.28 46.82 31.33
CA ILE A 3 26.18 45.69 30.39
C ILE A 3 25.42 46.24 29.20
N ASP A 4 26.12 46.41 28.09
CA ASP A 4 25.59 47.00 26.87
C ASP A 4 24.60 46.04 26.20
N ASN A 5 23.43 46.58 25.88
CA ASN A 5 22.23 45.88 25.43
C ASN A 5 22.23 45.67 23.90
N GLU A 6 23.38 45.30 23.33
CA GLU A 6 23.57 45.12 21.87
C GLU A 6 23.76 43.66 21.46
N GLU A 7 24.05 42.73 22.39
CA GLU A 7 24.22 41.31 22.05
C GLU A 7 22.90 40.52 21.95
N LEU A 8 21.78 41.06 22.43
CA LEU A 8 20.48 40.38 22.36
C LEU A 8 19.74 40.55 21.02
N HIS A 9 20.20 41.44 20.14
CA HIS A 9 19.60 41.61 18.80
C HIS A 9 20.27 40.78 17.69
N ALA A 10 21.47 40.23 17.91
CA ALA A 10 22.17 39.43 16.90
C ALA A 10 21.68 37.96 16.82
N VAL A 11 21.06 37.43 17.88
CA VAL A 11 20.54 36.04 17.90
C VAL A 11 19.12 35.94 17.30
N SER A 12 18.43 37.07 17.11
CA SER A 12 17.08 37.11 16.54
C SER A 12 17.04 37.16 15.01
N VAL A 13 18.13 37.54 14.33
CA VAL A 13 18.10 37.83 12.88
C VAL A 13 18.64 36.68 12.03
N VAL A 14 19.38 35.73 12.60
CA VAL A 14 19.82 34.52 11.88
C VAL A 14 18.68 33.47 11.75
N SER A 15 17.63 33.58 12.56
CA SER A 15 16.48 32.67 12.52
C SER A 15 15.40 33.05 11.48
N ALA A 16 15.56 34.16 10.76
CA ALA A 16 14.50 34.70 9.89
C ALA A 16 14.76 34.57 8.36
N GLN A 17 15.97 34.19 7.91
CA GLN A 17 16.27 34.14 6.46
C GLN A 17 17.21 32.99 6.07
N SER A 18 16.71 31.76 6.17
CA SER A 18 17.07 30.69 5.21
C SER A 18 15.89 29.75 4.95
N SER A 19 14.71 30.34 4.87
CA SER A 19 13.55 29.75 4.20
C SER A 19 13.69 29.91 2.68
N ALA A 20 14.57 29.12 2.07
CA ALA A 20 14.55 28.87 0.62
C ALA A 20 15.33 27.59 0.33
N HIS A 21 14.62 26.54 -0.11
CA HIS A 21 15.12 25.21 -0.49
C HIS A 21 15.19 24.10 0.57
N ALA A 22 14.40 24.18 1.63
CA ALA A 22 13.90 22.95 2.26
C ALA A 22 12.68 22.45 1.46
N ASN A 23 12.92 21.65 0.42
CA ASN A 23 11.87 20.84 -0.19
C ASN A 23 11.22 19.99 0.92
N PRO A 24 9.91 20.12 1.24
CA PRO A 24 9.23 19.23 2.19
C PRO A 24 9.06 17.86 1.50
N SER A 25 10.14 17.09 1.49
CA SER A 25 10.27 15.86 0.72
C SER A 25 10.16 14.61 1.59
N ALA A 26 9.35 14.70 2.63
CA ALA A 26 8.65 13.58 3.25
C ALA A 26 7.27 14.12 3.57
N THR A 27 6.22 13.47 3.10
CA THR A 27 4.88 13.76 3.60
C THR A 27 4.85 13.28 5.04
N GLU A 28 5.36 14.08 5.98
CA GLU A 28 5.16 13.83 7.40
C GLU A 28 3.64 13.85 7.60
N GLU A 29 3.09 12.69 7.94
CA GLU A 29 1.66 12.56 8.18
C GLU A 29 1.32 13.45 9.36
N ARG A 30 0.77 14.65 9.12
CA ARG A 30 0.43 15.68 10.12
C ARG A 30 -0.12 15.12 11.44
N TYR A 31 -0.83 14.00 11.37
CA TYR A 31 -1.38 13.30 12.53
C TYR A 31 -0.70 11.96 12.76
N VAL A 32 -0.06 11.76 13.91
CA VAL A 32 0.60 10.48 14.28
C VAL A 32 -0.18 9.80 15.39
N ALA A 33 -0.48 8.51 15.23
CA ALA A 33 -1.16 7.72 16.27
C ALA A 33 -0.27 7.55 17.51
N ILE A 34 -0.80 7.86 18.70
CA ILE A 34 -0.03 7.78 19.97
C ILE A 34 -0.50 6.60 20.82
N GLN A 35 -1.81 6.43 20.97
CA GLN A 35 -2.39 5.33 21.72
C GLN A 35 -3.32 4.51 20.84
N GLY A 36 -3.68 3.32 21.33
CA GLY A 36 -4.62 2.46 20.67
C GLY A 36 -5.17 1.38 21.57
N THR A 37 -6.38 0.96 21.24
CA THR A 37 -7.06 -0.15 21.92
C THR A 37 -6.68 -1.47 21.28
N HIS A 38 -6.35 -2.46 22.12
CA HIS A 38 -6.09 -3.81 21.64
C HIS A 38 -7.42 -4.54 21.40
N LYS A 39 -7.67 -4.97 20.16
CA LYS A 39 -8.82 -5.81 19.83
C LYS A 39 -8.37 -7.19 19.39
N ALA A 40 -9.03 -8.22 19.91
CA ALA A 40 -8.76 -9.59 19.46
C ALA A 40 -9.27 -9.78 18.03
N ILE A 41 -8.40 -10.28 17.15
CA ILE A 41 -8.77 -10.66 15.79
C ILE A 41 -9.63 -11.92 15.86
N PRO A 42 -10.82 -11.96 15.23
CA PRO A 42 -11.68 -13.13 15.25
C PRO A 42 -10.98 -14.39 14.73
N LYS A 43 -11.11 -15.51 15.46
CA LYS A 43 -10.51 -16.80 15.08
C LYS A 43 -10.92 -17.25 13.67
N ALA A 44 -12.15 -16.94 13.24
CA ALA A 44 -12.64 -17.24 11.90
C ALA A 44 -11.82 -16.52 10.80
N ARG A 45 -11.47 -15.25 11.03
CA ARG A 45 -10.65 -14.45 10.11
C ARG A 45 -9.24 -15.02 9.99
N LEU A 46 -8.63 -15.39 11.12
CA LEU A 46 -7.32 -16.04 11.15
C LEU A 46 -7.35 -17.38 10.39
N LYS A 47 -8.36 -18.22 10.62
CA LYS A 47 -8.53 -19.49 9.87
C LYS A 47 -8.69 -19.25 8.37
N ALA A 48 -9.50 -18.27 7.96
CA ALA A 48 -9.68 -17.92 6.57
C ALA A 48 -8.38 -17.43 5.92
N ALA A 49 -7.51 -16.75 6.67
CA ALA A 49 -6.18 -16.35 6.24
C ALA A 49 -5.15 -17.51 6.23
N GLY A 50 -5.56 -18.74 6.58
CA GLY A 50 -4.72 -19.93 6.56
C GLY A 50 -3.96 -20.20 7.87
N TRP A 51 -4.31 -19.53 8.96
CA TRP A 51 -3.67 -19.78 10.26
C TRP A 51 -4.23 -21.04 10.91
N LYS A 52 -3.34 -21.84 11.50
CA LYS A 52 -3.70 -23.02 12.29
C LYS A 52 -4.15 -22.59 13.69
N VAL A 53 -5.44 -22.24 13.81
CA VAL A 53 -6.04 -21.84 15.10
C VAL A 53 -6.67 -23.03 15.80
N THR A 54 -6.07 -23.46 16.91
CA THR A 54 -6.55 -24.51 17.82
C THR A 54 -7.23 -23.90 19.06
N ARG A 55 -7.83 -24.73 19.94
CA ARG A 55 -8.46 -24.24 21.18
C ARG A 55 -7.47 -23.53 22.11
N GLY A 56 -6.22 -24.00 22.17
CA GLY A 56 -5.15 -23.44 23.01
C GLY A 56 -4.35 -22.29 22.37
N THR A 57 -4.67 -21.85 21.15
CA THR A 57 -3.93 -20.75 20.52
C THR A 57 -4.21 -19.43 21.25
N ARG A 58 -3.14 -18.73 21.65
CA ARG A 58 -3.22 -17.39 22.25
C ARG A 58 -3.94 -16.41 21.31
N PRO A 59 -4.76 -15.50 21.83
CA PRO A 59 -5.46 -14.53 21.00
C PRO A 59 -4.48 -13.59 20.30
N VAL A 60 -4.62 -13.44 18.99
CA VAL A 60 -3.90 -12.43 18.22
C VAL A 60 -4.66 -11.12 18.36
N THR A 61 -3.97 -10.06 18.79
CA THR A 61 -4.55 -8.73 18.94
C THR A 61 -4.04 -7.79 17.86
N GLU A 62 -4.92 -6.91 17.41
CA GLU A 62 -4.58 -5.73 16.61
C GLU A 62 -4.69 -4.48 17.48
N VAL A 63 -3.75 -3.55 17.30
CA VAL A 63 -3.80 -2.23 17.93
C VAL A 63 -4.59 -1.32 17.00
N ILE A 64 -5.73 -0.83 17.46
CA ILE A 64 -6.54 0.15 16.74
C ILE A 64 -6.29 1.52 17.36
N PRO A 65 -5.70 2.47 16.62
CA PRO A 65 -5.49 3.82 17.11
C PRO A 65 -6.80 4.47 17.56
N ASP A 66 -6.78 5.09 18.73
CA ASP A 66 -7.89 5.84 19.31
C ASP A 66 -7.63 7.35 19.36
N THR A 67 -6.35 7.71 19.43
CA THR A 67 -5.83 9.08 19.60
C THR A 67 -4.68 9.34 18.63
N TRP A 68 -4.62 10.58 18.15
CA TRP A 68 -3.58 11.06 17.26
C TRP A 68 -3.03 12.39 17.77
N MET A 69 -1.72 12.60 17.63
CA MET A 69 -1.06 13.90 17.84
C MET A 69 -1.05 14.67 16.53
N ASP A 70 -1.51 15.91 16.52
CA ASP A 70 -1.15 16.86 15.47
C ASP A 70 0.29 17.31 15.70
N MET A 71 1.21 16.98 14.80
CA MET A 71 2.62 17.36 14.91
C MET A 71 2.85 18.87 14.69
N THR A 72 1.87 19.58 14.14
CA THR A 72 1.97 21.03 13.92
C THR A 72 1.54 21.85 15.13
N THR A 73 0.57 21.37 15.90
CA THR A 73 0.02 22.08 17.07
C THR A 73 0.34 21.42 18.40
N GLY A 74 0.78 20.16 18.40
CA GLY A 74 0.95 19.35 19.60
C GLY A 74 -0.38 18.86 20.21
N GLU A 75 -1.52 19.15 19.59
CA GLU A 75 -2.83 18.75 20.13
C GLU A 75 -3.08 17.25 19.96
N ILE A 76 -3.60 16.61 21.01
CA ILE A 76 -4.10 15.24 20.93
C ILE A 76 -5.58 15.29 20.52
N ILE A 77 -5.89 14.68 19.38
CA ILE A 77 -7.24 14.58 18.85
C ILE A 77 -7.75 13.14 18.89
N THR A 78 -9.00 12.98 19.30
CA THR A 78 -9.71 11.71 19.20
C THR A 78 -10.40 11.55 17.85
N LYS A 79 -10.78 10.33 17.50
CA LYS A 79 -11.54 10.04 16.27
C LYS A 79 -12.85 10.84 16.15
N GLU A 80 -13.53 11.07 17.27
CA GLU A 80 -14.78 11.84 17.31
C GLU A 80 -14.53 13.33 17.06
N GLN A 81 -13.50 13.89 17.70
CA GLN A 81 -13.09 15.28 17.49
C GLN A 81 -12.64 15.52 16.05
N ALA A 82 -11.86 14.61 15.48
CA ALA A 82 -11.44 14.66 14.09
C ALA A 82 -12.66 14.67 13.14
N ARG A 83 -13.66 13.81 13.40
CA ARG A 83 -14.91 13.78 12.61
C ARG A 83 -15.69 15.09 12.73
N LYS A 84 -15.83 15.66 13.93
CA LYS A 84 -16.50 16.95 14.15
C LYS A 84 -15.78 18.11 13.44
N ARG A 85 -14.46 18.06 13.39
CA ARG A 85 -13.60 19.06 12.72
C ARG A 85 -13.39 18.79 11.22
N GLY A 86 -14.01 17.74 10.65
CA GLY A 86 -13.82 17.36 9.24
C GLY A 86 -12.41 16.87 8.88
N ILE A 87 -11.59 16.53 9.88
CA ILE A 87 -10.20 16.09 9.71
C ILE A 87 -10.18 14.62 9.26
N LYS A 88 -9.49 14.35 8.15
CA LYS A 88 -9.22 12.98 7.67
C LYS A 88 -7.95 12.45 8.35
N LEU A 89 -8.14 11.65 9.40
CA LEU A 89 -7.06 10.93 10.05
C LEU A 89 -6.46 9.86 9.13
N PRO A 90 -5.14 9.61 9.20
CA PRO A 90 -4.53 8.54 8.43
C PRO A 90 -5.13 7.19 8.82
N GLY A 91 -5.56 6.43 7.81
CA GLY A 91 -6.05 5.07 7.99
C GLY A 91 -4.88 4.14 8.27
N VAL A 92 -4.39 4.11 9.51
CA VAL A 92 -3.26 3.28 9.93
C VAL A 92 -3.71 1.81 10.04
N ARG A 93 -3.97 1.16 8.90
CA ARG A 93 -4.00 -0.30 8.85
C ARG A 93 -2.57 -0.79 8.87
N SER A 94 -2.24 -1.60 9.87
CA SER A 94 -0.93 -2.25 9.96
C SER A 94 -0.69 -3.12 8.71
N ASN A 95 0.58 -3.29 8.33
CA ASN A 95 0.94 -4.15 7.19
C ASN A 95 0.50 -5.60 7.43
N SER A 96 0.51 -6.05 8.69
CA SER A 96 -0.01 -7.36 9.09
C SER A 96 -1.51 -7.49 8.83
N ASP A 97 -2.30 -6.47 9.17
CA ASP A 97 -3.75 -6.45 8.89
C ASP A 97 -4.05 -6.46 7.38
N LYS A 98 -3.27 -5.70 6.59
CA LYS A 98 -3.34 -5.72 5.12
C LYS A 98 -2.99 -7.11 4.57
N ALA A 99 -1.96 -7.77 5.11
CA ALA A 99 -1.58 -9.12 4.69
C ALA A 99 -2.66 -10.15 5.04
N LEU A 100 -3.29 -10.06 6.22
CA LEU A 100 -4.41 -10.93 6.59
C LEU A 100 -5.61 -10.75 5.65
N ALA A 101 -5.98 -9.51 5.33
CA ALA A 101 -7.06 -9.22 4.38
C ALA A 101 -6.75 -9.79 2.98
N LEU A 102 -5.50 -9.72 2.54
CA LEU A 102 -5.05 -10.30 1.28
C LEU A 102 -5.19 -11.83 1.27
N CYS A 103 -4.73 -12.50 2.33
CA CYS A 103 -4.83 -13.95 2.47
C CYS A 103 -6.29 -14.41 2.49
N GLU A 104 -7.16 -13.71 3.22
CA GLU A 104 -8.60 -13.98 3.24
C GLU A 104 -9.23 -13.85 1.85
N ARG A 105 -8.87 -12.82 1.10
CA ARG A 105 -9.37 -12.59 -0.25
C ARG A 105 -8.91 -13.68 -1.23
N LEU A 106 -7.67 -14.14 -1.11
CA LEU A 106 -7.17 -15.30 -1.86
C LEU A 106 -7.91 -16.59 -1.49
N ALA A 107 -8.24 -16.80 -0.23
CA ALA A 107 -8.99 -17.98 0.21
C ALA A 107 -10.42 -18.02 -0.37
N ARG A 108 -11.07 -16.85 -0.49
CA ARG A 108 -12.39 -16.68 -1.13
C ARG A 108 -12.40 -16.91 -2.65
N CYS A 109 -11.24 -16.95 -3.29
CA CYS A 109 -11.12 -17.29 -4.70
C CYS A 109 -11.31 -18.80 -4.89
N SER A 110 -11.92 -19.22 -6.00
CA SER A 110 -12.08 -20.65 -6.31
C SER A 110 -10.69 -21.30 -6.51
N PRO A 111 -10.55 -22.61 -6.27
CA PRO A 111 -9.27 -23.30 -6.45
C PRO A 111 -8.66 -23.12 -7.85
N SER A 112 -9.49 -23.00 -8.88
CA SER A 112 -9.07 -22.75 -10.26
C SER A 112 -8.62 -21.31 -10.53
N GLU A 113 -9.16 -20.33 -9.82
CA GLU A 113 -8.81 -18.91 -9.95
C GLU A 113 -7.56 -18.54 -9.14
N ARG A 114 -7.34 -19.21 -8.00
CA ARG A 114 -6.24 -18.90 -7.06
C ARG A 114 -4.86 -18.77 -7.73
N PRO A 115 -4.41 -19.67 -8.62
CA PRO A 115 -3.09 -19.55 -9.25
C PRO A 115 -2.94 -18.27 -10.06
N PHE A 116 -3.98 -17.91 -10.82
CA PHE A 116 -3.99 -16.68 -11.61
C PHE A 116 -3.98 -15.43 -10.72
N VAL A 117 -4.82 -15.39 -9.68
CA VAL A 117 -4.86 -14.24 -8.76
C VAL A 117 -3.52 -14.08 -8.01
N ARG A 118 -2.89 -15.19 -7.59
CA ARG A 118 -1.55 -15.18 -6.97
C ARG A 118 -0.49 -14.66 -7.93
N TYR A 119 -0.57 -15.03 -9.20
CA TYR A 119 0.34 -14.54 -10.23
C TYR A 119 0.20 -13.04 -10.44
N LEU A 120 -1.04 -12.54 -10.55
CA LEU A 120 -1.30 -11.11 -10.71
C LEU A 120 -0.80 -10.28 -9.52
N LEU A 121 -0.94 -10.81 -8.30
CA LEU A 121 -0.39 -10.17 -7.08
C LEU A 121 1.14 -10.15 -7.02
N LYS A 122 1.82 -11.12 -7.63
CA LYS A 122 3.29 -11.13 -7.73
C LYS A 122 3.81 -10.10 -8.72
N LEU A 123 3.01 -9.72 -9.69
CA LEU A 123 3.33 -8.68 -10.67
C LEU A 123 2.92 -7.28 -10.20
N ARG A 124 2.68 -7.13 -8.89
CA ARG A 124 2.44 -5.83 -8.27
C ARG A 124 3.76 -5.08 -8.11
N ASN A 125 3.76 -3.83 -8.53
CA ASN A 125 4.83 -2.89 -8.32
C ASN A 125 4.88 -2.43 -6.85
N GLN A 126 5.92 -1.70 -6.46
CA GLN A 126 6.04 -1.26 -5.07
C GLN A 126 5.01 -0.18 -4.68
N ARG A 127 4.40 0.48 -5.67
CA ARG A 127 3.34 1.51 -5.53
C ARG A 127 1.91 0.95 -5.47
N GLY A 128 1.72 -0.37 -5.56
CA GLY A 128 0.39 -1.00 -5.56
C GLY A 128 -0.32 -1.08 -6.93
N GLY A 129 0.32 -0.68 -8.02
CA GLY A 129 -0.11 -0.98 -9.39
C GLY A 129 0.53 -2.26 -9.96
N LEU A 130 0.26 -2.58 -11.21
CA LEU A 130 0.92 -3.66 -11.94
C LEU A 130 2.25 -3.20 -12.54
N VAL A 131 3.19 -4.14 -12.73
CA VAL A 131 4.51 -3.91 -13.37
C VAL A 131 4.38 -3.60 -14.87
N GLY A 132 3.25 -3.92 -15.49
CA GLY A 132 2.94 -3.60 -16.88
C GLY A 132 1.42 -3.50 -17.13
N PRO A 133 0.99 -3.23 -18.37
CA PRO A 133 -0.43 -3.19 -18.72
C PRO A 133 -1.07 -4.57 -18.52
N LEU A 134 -2.32 -4.57 -18.06
CA LEU A 134 -3.06 -5.81 -17.77
C LEU A 134 -3.04 -6.80 -18.94
N ASP A 135 -3.23 -6.32 -20.17
CA ASP A 135 -3.27 -7.20 -21.35
C ASP A 135 -1.98 -7.97 -21.60
N ALA A 136 -0.82 -7.32 -21.46
CA ALA A 136 0.47 -7.98 -21.60
C ALA A 136 0.66 -9.06 -20.52
N ILE A 137 0.15 -8.80 -19.31
CA ILE A 137 0.20 -9.74 -18.18
C ILE A 137 -0.72 -10.94 -18.41
N LEU A 138 -1.92 -10.70 -18.96
CA LEU A 138 -2.85 -11.75 -19.32
C LEU A 138 -2.25 -12.67 -20.40
N ASP A 139 -1.61 -12.10 -21.40
CA ASP A 139 -0.98 -12.86 -22.48
C ASP A 139 0.21 -13.69 -21.96
N HIS A 140 1.04 -13.13 -21.07
CA HIS A 140 2.10 -13.88 -20.39
C HIS A 140 1.56 -15.04 -19.55
N TRP A 141 0.47 -14.81 -18.82
CA TRP A 141 -0.18 -15.87 -18.05
C TRP A 141 -0.70 -16.98 -18.97
N ILE A 142 -1.36 -16.63 -20.07
CA ILE A 142 -1.88 -17.61 -21.05
C ILE A 142 -0.73 -18.42 -21.65
N ALA A 143 0.36 -17.77 -22.08
CA ALA A 143 1.52 -18.45 -22.63
C ALA A 143 2.15 -19.43 -21.63
N ARG A 144 2.22 -19.05 -20.35
CA ARG A 144 2.81 -19.88 -19.29
C ARG A 144 1.91 -21.02 -18.83
N ALA A 145 0.63 -20.74 -18.56
CA ALA A 145 -0.28 -21.69 -17.90
C ALA A 145 -1.09 -22.50 -18.91
N CYS A 146 -1.17 -22.06 -20.17
CA CYS A 146 -1.93 -22.71 -21.22
C CYS A 146 -1.15 -22.74 -22.55
N PRO A 147 0.04 -23.37 -22.61
CA PRO A 147 0.93 -23.30 -23.76
C PRO A 147 0.34 -23.89 -25.05
N ALA A 148 -0.58 -24.85 -24.93
CA ALA A 148 -1.23 -25.51 -26.06
C ALA A 148 -2.47 -24.76 -26.61
N VAL A 149 -2.78 -23.57 -26.09
CA VAL A 149 -3.95 -22.80 -26.55
C VAL A 149 -3.68 -22.25 -27.95
N ARG A 150 -4.53 -22.65 -28.90
CA ARG A 150 -4.53 -22.15 -30.28
C ARG A 150 -4.68 -20.63 -30.27
N SER A 151 -4.07 -19.94 -31.24
CA SER A 151 -4.15 -18.48 -31.37
C SER A 151 -5.60 -17.97 -31.37
N THR A 152 -6.51 -18.71 -32.01
CA THR A 152 -7.96 -18.43 -32.08
C THR A 152 -8.65 -18.44 -30.71
N ASP A 153 -8.20 -19.27 -29.78
CA ASP A 153 -8.81 -19.42 -28.45
C ASP A 153 -8.23 -18.47 -27.40
N LYS A 154 -7.10 -17.80 -27.72
CA LYS A 154 -6.45 -16.84 -26.80
C LYS A 154 -7.37 -15.68 -26.44
N ALA A 155 -8.13 -15.15 -27.39
CA ALA A 155 -9.06 -14.05 -27.14
C ALA A 155 -10.17 -14.44 -26.13
N ARG A 156 -10.72 -15.66 -26.28
CA ARG A 156 -11.71 -16.21 -25.34
C ARG A 156 -11.10 -16.39 -23.95
N LYS A 157 -9.86 -16.87 -23.88
CA LYS A 157 -9.14 -17.03 -22.61
C LYS A 157 -8.86 -15.68 -21.94
N ARG A 158 -8.44 -14.67 -22.71
CA ARG A 158 -8.23 -13.30 -22.20
C ARG A 158 -9.51 -12.73 -21.61
N LYS A 159 -10.65 -12.87 -22.31
CA LYS A 159 -11.98 -12.45 -21.81
C LYS A 159 -12.36 -13.17 -20.52
N GLN A 160 -12.10 -14.48 -20.43
CA GLN A 160 -12.33 -15.25 -19.20
C GLN A 160 -11.48 -14.74 -18.03
N LEU A 161 -10.21 -14.40 -18.25
CA LEU A 161 -9.34 -13.89 -17.20
C LEU A 161 -9.73 -12.47 -16.76
N ARG A 162 -10.09 -11.59 -17.71
CA ARG A 162 -10.63 -10.25 -17.38
C ARG A 162 -11.89 -10.34 -16.53
N SER A 163 -12.80 -11.27 -16.83
CA SER A 163 -14.01 -11.44 -16.02
C SER A 163 -13.71 -11.92 -14.59
N ILE A 164 -12.60 -12.64 -14.36
CA ILE A 164 -12.12 -12.97 -13.00
C ILE A 164 -11.63 -11.69 -12.30
N VAL A 165 -10.85 -10.85 -12.99
CA VAL A 165 -10.34 -9.58 -12.45
C VAL A 165 -11.49 -8.67 -12.01
N GLU A 166 -12.49 -8.50 -12.86
CA GLU A 166 -13.68 -7.67 -12.61
C GLU A 166 -14.55 -8.23 -11.48
N ARG A 167 -14.95 -9.51 -11.57
CA ARG A 167 -15.80 -10.18 -10.57
C ARG A 167 -15.17 -10.18 -9.19
N ARG A 168 -13.84 -10.33 -9.13
CA ARG A 168 -13.08 -10.28 -7.87
C ARG A 168 -12.67 -8.86 -7.49
N LYS A 169 -13.00 -7.83 -8.28
CA LYS A 169 -12.66 -6.41 -8.08
C LYS A 169 -11.17 -6.16 -7.81
N LEU A 170 -10.29 -6.91 -8.50
CA LEU A 170 -8.85 -6.89 -8.20
C LEU A 170 -8.17 -5.56 -8.60
N MET A 171 -8.80 -4.82 -9.50
CA MET A 171 -8.25 -3.61 -10.10
C MET A 171 -9.25 -2.47 -10.06
N VAL A 172 -8.74 -1.24 -9.91
CA VAL A 172 -9.51 0.01 -10.00
C VAL A 172 -9.53 0.49 -11.45
N ASN A 173 -8.41 0.34 -12.14
CA ASN A 173 -8.23 0.57 -13.58
C ASN A 173 -7.18 -0.41 -14.10
N ASP A 174 -6.91 -0.44 -15.41
CA ASP A 174 -6.03 -1.42 -16.08
C ASP A 174 -4.56 -1.43 -15.60
N VAL A 175 -4.16 -0.52 -14.71
CA VAL A 175 -2.81 -0.39 -14.17
C VAL A 175 -2.78 -0.47 -12.64
N THR A 176 -3.87 -0.17 -11.95
CA THR A 176 -3.90 0.06 -10.49
C THR A 176 -4.71 -1.02 -9.80
N MET A 177 -4.10 -1.72 -8.83
CA MET A 177 -4.82 -2.71 -8.04
C MET A 177 -5.76 -2.04 -7.03
N ALA A 178 -6.77 -2.78 -6.56
CA ALA A 178 -7.62 -2.33 -5.47
C ALA A 178 -6.80 -1.97 -4.22
N LYS A 179 -7.20 -0.91 -3.50
CA LYS A 179 -6.45 -0.31 -2.37
C LYS A 179 -6.05 -1.31 -1.28
N ASP A 180 -6.87 -2.32 -1.03
CA ASP A 180 -6.61 -3.38 -0.06
C ASP A 180 -5.59 -4.43 -0.54
N LEU A 181 -5.36 -4.52 -1.86
CA LEU A 181 -4.31 -5.33 -2.48
C LEU A 181 -3.00 -4.55 -2.64
N GLN A 182 -3.00 -3.24 -2.39
CA GLN A 182 -1.82 -2.40 -2.37
C GLN A 182 -1.11 -2.53 -1.01
N VAL A 183 -0.40 -3.63 -0.78
CA VAL A 183 0.51 -3.72 0.36
C VAL A 183 1.73 -2.88 0.00
N LEU A 184 1.72 -1.62 0.45
CA LEU A 184 2.86 -0.71 0.36
C LEU A 184 4.07 -1.37 1.04
N ASN A 185 5.17 -1.49 0.31
CA ASN A 185 6.42 -1.93 0.89
C ASN A 185 6.92 -0.80 1.81
N PRO A 186 7.09 -1.02 3.12
CA PRO A 186 7.57 0.03 4.03
C PRO A 186 9.00 0.48 3.74
N ARG A 187 9.75 -0.24 2.88
CA ARG A 187 11.12 0.09 2.44
C ARG A 187 11.17 0.79 1.09
N LEU A 188 10.13 1.52 0.71
CA LEU A 188 10.07 2.27 -0.53
C LEU A 188 11.05 3.45 -0.48
N THR A 189 12.26 3.30 -1.01
CA THR A 189 13.21 4.41 -1.17
C THR A 189 12.91 5.17 -2.46
N LYS A 190 13.07 6.50 -2.46
CA LYS A 190 12.88 7.35 -3.65
C LYS A 190 13.66 6.85 -4.89
N GLN A 191 14.80 6.20 -4.66
CA GLN A 191 15.63 5.60 -5.69
C GLN A 191 14.98 4.37 -6.34
N GLY A 192 14.42 3.44 -5.55
CA GLY A 192 13.67 2.30 -6.10
C GLY A 192 12.39 2.72 -6.85
N ILE A 193 11.80 3.85 -6.47
CA ILE A 193 10.66 4.47 -7.16
C ILE A 193 11.03 4.97 -8.55
N LEU A 194 12.22 5.57 -8.70
CA LEU A 194 12.77 6.10 -9.96
C LEU A 194 13.21 4.98 -10.90
N GLU A 195 13.90 3.96 -10.37
CA GLU A 195 14.32 2.77 -11.12
C GLU A 195 13.11 2.01 -11.68
N GLU A 196 12.05 1.83 -10.89
CA GLU A 196 10.83 1.13 -11.33
C GLU A 196 10.04 1.92 -12.39
N SER A 197 10.16 3.25 -12.41
CA SER A 197 9.60 4.09 -13.48
C SER A 197 10.46 4.14 -14.75
N ALA A 198 11.79 4.07 -14.63
CA ALA A 198 12.70 4.04 -15.77
C ALA A 198 12.49 2.79 -16.64
N ILE A 199 12.16 1.65 -16.02
CA ILE A 199 11.80 0.40 -16.72
C ILE A 199 10.49 0.54 -17.52
N ARG A 200 9.59 1.47 -17.17
CA ARG A 200 8.28 1.64 -17.83
C ARG A 200 8.29 2.60 -19.00
N VAL A 201 9.20 3.57 -19.03
CA VAL A 201 9.25 4.62 -20.06
C VAL A 201 10.13 4.21 -21.24
N CYS A 202 11.08 3.28 -21.05
CA CYS A 202 11.88 2.74 -22.13
C CYS A 202 11.42 1.31 -22.44
N PRO A 203 10.73 1.06 -23.57
CA PRO A 203 10.72 -0.29 -24.13
C PRO A 203 12.16 -0.53 -24.59
N ILE A 204 12.98 -1.16 -23.74
CA ILE A 204 14.22 -1.74 -24.23
C ILE A 204 13.77 -2.86 -25.17
N GLN A 205 13.72 -2.52 -26.46
CA GLN A 205 13.91 -3.46 -27.54
C GLN A 205 15.21 -4.19 -27.21
N LYS A 206 15.10 -5.36 -26.57
CA LYS A 206 16.20 -6.32 -26.62
C LYS A 206 16.20 -6.88 -28.03
N GLY A 207 16.88 -6.14 -28.90
CA GLY A 207 17.37 -6.65 -30.16
C GLY A 207 18.38 -7.76 -29.90
N VAL A 208 18.19 -8.85 -30.63
CA VAL A 208 19.18 -9.70 -31.29
C VAL A 208 20.61 -9.67 -30.71
N GLY A 209 21.05 -10.84 -30.27
CA GLY A 209 22.43 -11.24 -30.02
C GLY A 209 22.46 -12.73 -29.79
#